data_AF-A0AA36F7T0-F1
#
_entry.id   AF-A0AA36F7T0-F1
#
_cell.length_a   1.000
_cell.length_b   1.000
_cell.length_c   1.000
_cell.angle_alpha   90.00
_cell.angle_beta   90.00
_cell.angle_gamma   90.00
#
_symmetry.space_group_name_H-M   'P 1'
#
loop_
_entity.id
_entity.type
_entity.pdbx_description
1 polymer ?
#
loop_
_entity_poly.entity_id
_entity_poly.type
_entity_poly.pdbx_seq_one_letter_code
_entity_poly.pdbx_strand_id
1 'polypeptide(L)'
;MVNNKPETGKTKPVRRKFDIVKLNNRELSSLYASSILKHLQSITSDDQDMDKVLEHTSKPITGVAENTIEYSKMRHQDWFDDYDQGISQLIDAKRQASLSSVQNPRS
;
A
#
# COMPACT_ATOMS: atom_id res chain seq x y z
N MET A 1 -14.97 37.98 -14.34
CA MET A 1 -15.27 36.53 -14.33
C MET A 1 -14.07 35.85 -13.67
N VAL A 2 -14.24 35.32 -12.46
CA VAL A 2 -13.15 34.66 -11.71
C VAL A 2 -13.15 33.19 -12.11
N ASN A 3 -12.12 32.79 -12.86
CA ASN A 3 -11.91 31.40 -13.26
C ASN A 3 -11.33 30.61 -12.08
N ASN A 4 -12.20 30.14 -11.19
CA ASN A 4 -11.83 29.18 -10.15
C ASN A 4 -11.63 27.81 -10.80
N LYS A 5 -10.43 27.57 -11.33
CA LYS A 5 -10.00 26.24 -11.73
C LYS A 5 -9.82 25.42 -10.44
N PRO A 6 -10.50 24.28 -10.25
CA PRO A 6 -10.32 23.49 -9.05
C PRO A 6 -8.88 22.99 -9.01
N GLU A 7 -8.16 23.34 -7.95
CA GLU A 7 -6.86 22.75 -7.67
C GLU A 7 -7.08 21.24 -7.54
N THR A 8 -6.49 20.48 -8.46
CA THR A 8 -6.43 19.02 -8.38
C THR A 8 -5.64 18.68 -7.14
N GLY A 9 -6.34 18.48 -6.02
CA GLY A 9 -5.79 17.92 -4.81
C GLY A 9 -5.00 16.68 -5.20
N LYS A 10 -3.71 16.67 -4.85
CA LYS A 10 -2.77 15.60 -5.22
C LYS A 10 -3.41 14.25 -4.85
N THR A 11 -3.96 13.56 -5.85
CA THR A 11 -4.48 12.20 -5.68
C THR A 11 -3.32 11.38 -5.14
N LYS A 12 -3.47 10.89 -3.90
CA LYS A 12 -2.51 9.94 -3.33
C LYS A 12 -2.31 8.83 -4.37
N PRO A 13 -1.08 8.45 -4.71
CA PRO A 13 -0.86 7.40 -5.69
C PRO A 13 -1.62 6.15 -5.22
N VAL A 14 -2.51 5.65 -6.08
CA VAL A 14 -3.24 4.40 -5.83
C VAL A 14 -2.18 3.32 -5.60
N ARG A 15 -2.10 2.83 -4.36
CA ARG A 15 -1.16 1.76 -4.02
C ARG A 15 -1.63 0.50 -4.74
N ARG A 16 -0.92 0.12 -5.80
CA ARG A 16 -1.20 -1.11 -6.55
C ARG A 16 -0.97 -2.31 -5.64
N LYS A 17 -1.90 -3.25 -5.66
CA LYS A 17 -1.81 -4.51 -4.89
C LYS A 17 -1.08 -5.55 -5.74
N PHE A 18 -0.20 -6.34 -5.12
CA PHE A 18 0.45 -7.47 -5.79
C PHE A 18 -0.56 -8.60 -6.04
N ASP A 19 -0.36 -9.36 -7.12
CA ASP A 19 -1.20 -10.52 -7.45
C ASP A 19 -0.79 -11.74 -6.63
N ILE A 20 -1.17 -11.76 -5.35
CA ILE A 20 -0.85 -12.83 -4.41
C ILE A 20 -1.42 -14.20 -4.86
N VAL A 21 -2.43 -14.22 -5.74
CA VAL A 21 -3.01 -15.46 -6.26
C VAL A 21 -1.97 -16.23 -7.08
N LYS A 22 -1.00 -15.55 -7.70
CA LYS A 22 0.11 -16.19 -8.40
C LYS A 22 1.00 -17.04 -7.49
N LEU A 23 1.02 -16.79 -6.17
CA LEU A 23 1.75 -17.64 -5.21
C LEU A 23 1.12 -19.02 -5.02
N ASN A 24 -0.10 -19.25 -5.53
CA ASN A 24 -0.66 -20.61 -5.60
C ASN A 24 0.10 -21.48 -6.62
N ASN A 25 0.82 -20.87 -7.57
CA ASN A 25 1.75 -21.59 -8.41
C ASN A 25 3.02 -21.91 -7.61
N ARG A 26 3.31 -23.21 -7.48
CA ARG A 26 4.47 -23.71 -6.71
C ARG A 26 5.81 -23.18 -7.22
N GLU A 27 5.98 -23.03 -8.53
CA GLU A 27 7.21 -22.52 -9.13
C GLU A 27 7.40 -21.04 -8.79
N LEU A 28 6.36 -20.22 -8.94
CA LEU A 28 6.42 -18.80 -8.59
C LEU A 28 6.62 -18.60 -7.08
N SER A 29 5.95 -19.40 -6.26
CA SER A 29 6.13 -19.38 -4.80
C SER A 29 7.58 -19.75 -4.40
N SER A 30 8.13 -20.80 -4.99
CA SER A 30 9.51 -21.22 -4.75
C SER A 30 10.51 -20.19 -5.25
N LEU A 31 10.27 -19.59 -6.41
CA LEU A 31 11.11 -18.53 -6.97
C LEU A 31 11.10 -17.30 -6.06
N TYR A 32 9.92 -16.85 -5.64
CA TYR A 32 9.76 -15.72 -4.73
C TYR A 32 10.49 -15.95 -3.40
N ALA A 33 10.27 -17.10 -2.76
CA ALA A 33 10.89 -17.44 -1.49
C ALA A 33 12.42 -17.54 -1.58
N SER A 34 12.94 -18.19 -2.63
CA SER A 34 14.39 -18.33 -2.82
C SER A 34 15.08 -16.99 -3.13
N SER A 35 14.44 -16.11 -3.91
CA SER A 35 14.94 -14.76 -4.18
C SER A 35 14.98 -13.89 -2.93
N ILE A 36 13.94 -13.95 -2.07
CA ILE A 36 13.95 -13.23 -0.79
C ILE A 36 15.04 -13.78 0.13
N LEU A 37 15.13 -15.10 0.26
CA LEU A 37 16.13 -15.74 1.12
C LEU A 37 17.55 -15.31 0.74
N LYS A 38 17.86 -15.28 -0.57
CA LYS A 38 19.15 -14.82 -1.08
C LYS A 38 19.44 -13.37 -0.70
N HIS A 39 18.44 -12.50 -0.74
CA HIS A 39 18.61 -11.10 -0.30
C HIS A 39 18.78 -10.98 1.21
N LEU A 40 18.01 -11.71 2.00
CA LEU A 40 18.15 -11.69 3.47
C LEU A 40 19.53 -12.19 3.92
N GLN A 41 20.07 -13.21 3.25
CA GLN A 41 21.43 -13.70 3.51
C GLN A 41 22.54 -12.69 3.20
N SER A 42 22.26 -11.69 2.35
CA SER A 42 23.23 -10.63 2.02
C SER A 42 23.26 -9.49 3.04
N ILE A 43 22.30 -9.45 3.96
CA ILE A 43 22.22 -8.42 5.00
C ILE A 43 23.13 -8.84 6.15
N THR A 44 24.17 -8.04 6.40
CA THR A 44 25.09 -8.27 7.51
C THR A 44 24.42 -7.96 8.84
N SER A 45 24.56 -8.86 9.82
CA SER A 45 23.97 -8.75 11.16
C SER A 45 24.52 -7.58 12.00
N ASP A 46 25.52 -6.85 11.51
CA ASP A 46 26.25 -5.80 12.25
C ASP A 46 25.63 -4.40 12.07
N ASP A 47 24.54 -4.30 11.30
CA ASP A 47 23.87 -3.03 11.03
C ASP A 47 23.00 -2.63 12.25
N GLN A 48 23.52 -1.71 13.06
CA GLN A 48 22.87 -1.21 14.29
C GLN A 48 21.69 -0.27 14.02
N ASP A 49 21.54 0.18 12.77
CA ASP A 49 20.52 1.12 12.35
C ASP A 49 19.29 0.37 11.81
N MET A 50 18.29 0.21 12.68
CA MET A 50 17.06 -0.52 12.36
C MET A 50 16.28 0.08 11.19
N ASP A 51 16.34 1.39 10.99
CA ASP A 51 15.67 2.05 9.86
C ASP A 51 16.35 1.70 8.54
N LYS A 52 17.70 1.63 8.53
CA LYS A 52 18.44 1.13 7.38
C LYS A 52 18.18 -0.34 7.12
N VAL A 53 18.15 -1.17 8.15
CA VAL A 53 17.80 -2.61 8.01
C VAL A 53 16.40 -2.76 7.41
N LEU A 54 15.42 -1.97 7.85
CA LEU A 54 14.07 -1.98 7.29
C LEU A 54 14.06 -1.53 5.82
N GLU A 55 14.81 -0.50 5.47
CA GLU A 55 14.92 -0.03 4.08
C GLU A 55 15.60 -1.08 3.18
N HIS A 56 16.66 -1.71 3.69
CA HIS A 56 17.46 -2.72 3.00
C HIS A 56 16.72 -4.05 2.86
N THR A 57 15.73 -4.34 3.71
CA THR A 57 14.84 -5.50 3.57
C THR A 57 13.62 -5.20 2.71
N SER A 58 12.98 -4.05 2.89
CA SER A 58 11.70 -3.73 2.24
C SER A 58 11.85 -3.49 0.74
N LYS A 59 12.91 -2.79 0.31
CA LYS A 59 13.11 -2.51 -1.13
C LYS A 59 13.34 -3.80 -1.94
N PRO A 60 14.23 -4.72 -1.54
CA PRO A 60 14.43 -5.94 -2.30
C PRO A 60 13.22 -6.87 -2.27
N ILE A 61 12.50 -6.99 -1.14
CA ILE A 61 11.27 -7.79 -1.06
C ILE A 61 10.23 -7.27 -2.06
N THR A 62 10.08 -5.95 -2.13
CA THR A 62 9.16 -5.29 -3.08
C THR A 62 9.61 -5.51 -4.52
N GLY A 63 10.89 -5.32 -4.84
CA GLY A 63 11.43 -5.53 -6.18
C GLY A 63 11.34 -6.99 -6.65
N VAL A 64 11.53 -7.96 -5.74
CA VAL A 64 11.32 -9.38 -6.04
C VAL A 64 9.84 -9.65 -6.30
N ALA A 65 8.93 -9.06 -5.53
CA ALA A 65 7.49 -9.20 -5.75
C ALA A 65 7.06 -8.63 -7.11
N GLU A 66 7.58 -7.47 -7.49
CA GLU A 66 7.33 -6.87 -8.81
C GLU A 66 7.75 -7.79 -9.96
N ASN A 67 8.89 -8.48 -9.83
CA ASN A 67 9.43 -9.34 -10.89
C ASN A 67 8.80 -10.75 -10.94
N THR A 68 8.20 -11.22 -9.86
CA THR A 68 7.74 -12.62 -9.75
C THR A 68 6.22 -12.75 -9.78
N ILE A 69 5.52 -11.93 -8.98
CA ILE A 69 4.06 -11.99 -8.86
C ILE A 69 3.39 -10.80 -9.54
N GLU A 70 4.11 -9.71 -9.77
CA GLU A 70 3.62 -8.50 -10.43
C GLU A 70 2.40 -7.89 -9.72
N TYR A 71 1.89 -6.80 -10.28
CA TYR A 71 0.68 -6.16 -9.80
C TYR A 71 -0.58 -6.85 -10.33
N SER A 72 -1.60 -6.93 -9.49
CA SER A 72 -2.94 -7.35 -9.93
C SER A 72 -3.44 -6.38 -10.99
N LYS A 73 -4.00 -6.93 -12.08
CA LYS A 73 -4.68 -6.13 -13.10
C LYS A 73 -6.00 -5.65 -12.53
N MET A 74 -6.03 -4.42 -12.01
CA MET A 74 -7.29 -3.78 -11.63
C MET A 74 -8.16 -3.64 -12.88
N ARG A 75 -9.34 -4.25 -12.85
CA ARG A 75 -10.40 -3.94 -13.80
C ARG A 75 -10.96 -2.57 -13.46
N HIS A 76 -11.59 -1.92 -14.44
CA HIS A 76 -12.21 -0.61 -14.23
C HIS A 76 -13.21 -0.60 -13.06
N GLN A 77 -13.90 -1.72 -12.81
CA GLN A 77 -14.80 -1.86 -11.66
C GLN A 77 -14.05 -1.86 -10.32
N ASP A 78 -12.94 -2.60 -10.22
CA ASP A 78 -12.12 -2.64 -8.99
C ASP A 78 -11.61 -1.24 -8.61
N TRP A 79 -11.41 -0.35 -9.60
CA TRP A 79 -11.04 1.05 -9.35
C TRP A 79 -12.18 1.86 -8.72
N PHE A 80 -13.41 1.66 -9.18
CA PHE A 80 -14.59 2.28 -8.56
C PHE A 80 -14.84 1.71 -7.16
N ASP A 81 -14.72 0.41 -6.98
CA ASP A 81 -14.95 -0.24 -5.67
C ASP A 81 -13.95 0.23 -4.61
N ASP A 82 -12.64 0.28 -4.93
CA ASP A 82 -11.61 0.80 -4.02
C ASP A 82 -11.81 2.31 -3.74
N TYR A 83 -12.31 3.07 -4.73
CA TYR A 83 -12.61 4.51 -4.58
C TYR A 83 -13.83 4.75 -3.69
N ASP A 84 -14.91 4.00 -3.90
CA ASP A 84 -16.15 4.04 -3.13
C ASP A 84 -15.90 3.61 -1.68
N GLN A 85 -15.00 2.63 -1.46
CA GLN A 85 -14.52 2.28 -0.13
C GLN A 85 -13.79 3.45 0.54
N GLY A 86 -12.93 4.16 -0.19
CA GLY A 86 -12.24 5.36 0.30
C GLY A 86 -13.21 6.49 0.68
N ILE A 87 -14.25 6.71 -0.14
CA ILE A 87 -15.31 7.69 0.16
C ILE A 87 -16.09 7.28 1.41
N SER A 88 -16.43 5.99 1.54
CA SER A 88 -17.17 5.46 2.69
C SER A 88 -16.40 5.67 4.00
N GLN A 89 -15.09 5.37 4.00
CA GLN A 89 -14.22 5.63 5.14
C GLN A 89 -14.15 7.10 5.51
N LEU A 90 -14.14 8.00 4.53
CA LEU A 90 -14.13 9.45 4.77
C LEU A 90 -15.45 9.94 5.38
N ILE A 91 -16.57 9.41 4.90
CA ILE A 91 -17.91 9.70 5.45
C ILE A 91 -18.00 9.22 6.89
N ASP A 92 -17.52 8.00 7.17
CA ASP A 92 -17.52 7.45 8.53
C ASP A 92 -16.61 8.24 9.46
N ALA A 93 -15.41 8.62 9.01
CA ALA A 93 -14.51 9.48 9.78
C ALA A 93 -15.16 10.84 10.10
N LYS A 94 -15.86 11.45 9.13
CA LYS A 94 -16.62 12.70 9.36
C LYS A 94 -17.74 12.52 10.37
N ARG A 95 -18.49 11.40 10.30
CA ARG A 95 -19.54 11.07 11.27
C ARG A 95 -18.97 10.88 12.67
N GLN A 96 -17.89 10.13 12.80
CA GLN A 96 -17.20 9.92 14.08
C GLN A 96 -16.67 11.23 14.67
N ALA A 97 -16.04 12.07 13.85
CA ALA A 97 -15.56 13.39 14.28
C ALA A 97 -16.71 14.34 14.70
N SER A 98 -17.87 14.22 14.05
CA SER A 98 -19.06 15.01 14.43
C SER A 98 -19.65 14.52 15.75
N LEU A 99 -19.70 13.20 15.96
CA LEU A 99 -20.18 12.60 17.22
C LEU A 99 -19.26 12.94 18.40
N SER A 100 -17.94 12.87 18.21
CA SER A 100 -16.98 13.26 19.25
C SER A 100 -17.03 14.77 19.55
N SER A 101 -17.29 15.61 18.54
CA SER A 101 -17.53 17.04 18.73
C SER A 101 -18.84 17.35 19.48
N VAL A 102 -19.87 16.50 19.35
CA VAL A 102 -21.14 16.64 20.08
C VAL A 102 -21.03 16.14 21.52
N GLN A 103 -20.20 15.12 21.78
CA GLN A 103 -19.95 14.59 23.13
C GLN A 103 -18.96 15.40 23.95
N ASN A 104 -18.21 16.33 23.33
CA ASN A 104 -17.29 17.20 24.06
C ASN A 104 -17.53 18.68 23.70
N PRO A 105 -18.56 19.33 24.25
CA PRO A 105 -18.84 20.73 23.94
C PRO A 105 -17.87 21.71 24.63
N ARG A 106 -17.07 21.25 25.60
CA ARG A 106 -16.05 22.02 26.34
C ARG A 106 -15.38 21.16 27.42
N SER A 107 -14.05 21.08 27.38
CA SER A 107 -13.22 21.35 28.56
C SER A 107 -12.23 22.44 28.15
#